data_AF-A0A4W5PMK7-F1
#
_entry.id   AF-A0A4W5PMK7-F1
#
_cell.length_a   1.000
_cell.length_b   1.000
_cell.length_c   1.000
_cell.angle_alpha   90.00
_cell.angle_beta   90.00
_cell.angle_gamma   90.00
#
_symmetry.space_group_name_H-M   'P 1'
#
loop_
_entity.id
_entity.type
_entity.pdbx_description
1 polymer ?
#
loop_
_entity_poly.entity_id
_entity_poly.type
_entity_poly.pdbx_seq_one_letter_code
_entity_poly.pdbx_strand_id
1 'polypeptide(L)' 'MCIKESLRLYPPVPGMSRKITKPMTFFDGRTVPEGCLVGTSIFGIHWNATVWENPNISTPSL' A
#
# COMPACT_ATOMS: atom_id res chain seq x y z
N MET A 1 4.09 2.32 19.18
CA MET A 1 5.04 1.17 19.05
C MET A 1 6.02 1.38 17.88
N CYS A 2 7.32 1.51 18.18
CA CYS A 2 8.37 1.93 17.24
C CYS A 2 8.58 1.02 16.01
N ILE A 3 8.51 -0.31 16.16
CA ILE A 3 8.79 -1.24 15.05
C ILE A 3 7.82 -1.05 13.88
N LYS A 4 6.52 -0.94 14.19
CA LYS A 4 5.48 -0.75 13.17
C LYS A 4 5.67 0.57 12.44
N GLU A 5 6.08 1.61 13.15
CA GLU A 5 6.29 2.94 12.57
C GLU A 5 7.53 2.98 11.69
N SER A 6 8.62 2.30 12.08
CA SER A 6 9.78 2.11 11.21
C SER A 6 9.42 1.39 9.92
N LEU A 7 8.62 0.32 9.98
CA LEU A 7 8.17 -0.42 8.80
C LEU A 7 7.18 0.38 7.93
N ARG A 8 6.42 1.29 8.53
CA ARG A 8 5.55 2.22 7.81
C ARG A 8 6.39 3.18 6.98
N LEU A 9 7.36 3.86 7.60
CA LEU A 9 8.21 4.84 6.92
C LEU A 9 9.22 4.22 5.96
N TYR A 10 9.78 3.07 6.33
CA TYR A 10 10.87 2.41 5.62
C TYR A 10 10.57 0.92 5.39
N PRO A 11 9.57 0.60 4.54
CA PRO A 11 9.24 -0.79 4.25
C PRO A 11 10.41 -1.47 3.53
N PRO A 12 10.95 -2.61 4.05
CA PRO A 12 12.04 -3.34 3.39
C PRO A 12 11.70 -3.80 1.97
N VAL A 13 10.42 -4.03 1.70
CA VAL A 13 9.88 -4.32 0.37
C VAL A 13 8.95 -3.17 -0.01
N PRO A 14 9.36 -2.25 -0.91
CA PRO A 14 8.61 -1.02 -1.19
C PRO A 14 7.39 -1.23 -2.09
N GLY A 15 7.32 -2.37 -2.78
CA GLY A 15 6.21 -2.71 -3.65
C GLY A 15 6.17 -4.19 -4.00
N MET A 16 5.02 -4.63 -4.49
CA MET A 16 4.77 -6.00 -4.90
C MET A 16 3.82 -6.02 -6.09
N SER A 17 3.87 -7.06 -6.92
CA SER A 17 2.96 -7.24 -8.03
C SER A 17 2.31 -8.61 -8.02
N ARG A 18 1.15 -8.72 -8.66
CA ARG A 18 0.42 -9.97 -8.89
C ARG A 18 -0.12 -9.99 -10.31
N LYS A 19 -0.08 -11.18 -10.93
CA LYS A 19 -0.85 -11.44 -12.15
C LYS A 19 -2.28 -11.76 -11.76
N ILE A 20 -3.22 -11.03 -12.32
CA ILE A 20 -4.65 -11.25 -12.11
C ILE A 20 -5.06 -12.51 -12.88
N THR A 21 -5.59 -13.52 -12.16
CA THR A 21 -5.99 -14.82 -12.74
C THR A 21 -7.49 -14.94 -12.97
N LYS A 22 -8.28 -13.98 -12.48
CA LYS A 22 -9.71 -13.81 -12.75
C LYS A 22 -10.02 -12.31 -12.70
N PRO A 23 -10.98 -11.78 -13.48
CA PRO A 23 -11.34 -10.36 -13.43
C PRO A 23 -11.61 -9.90 -11.99
N MET A 24 -11.11 -8.71 -11.63
CA MET A 24 -11.22 -8.16 -10.28
C MET A 24 -11.76 -6.73 -10.32
N THR A 25 -12.84 -6.47 -9.58
CA THR A 25 -13.47 -5.14 -9.47
C THR A 25 -13.06 -4.48 -8.16
N PHE A 26 -12.60 -3.25 -8.22
CA PHE A 26 -12.25 -2.43 -7.05
C PHE A 26 -13.48 -1.73 -6.47
N PHE A 27 -13.32 -1.16 -5.27
CA PHE A 27 -14.40 -0.45 -4.56
C PHE A 27 -14.90 0.80 -5.30
N ASP A 28 -14.12 1.36 -6.23
CA ASP A 28 -14.50 2.48 -7.08
C ASP A 28 -15.25 2.06 -8.36
N GLY A 29 -15.59 0.77 -8.47
CA GLY A 29 -16.33 0.19 -9.60
C GLY A 29 -15.48 -0.15 -10.82
N ARG A 30 -14.17 0.16 -10.82
CA ARG A 30 -13.29 -0.18 -11.96
C ARG A 30 -12.90 -1.65 -11.92
N THR A 31 -12.84 -2.30 -13.09
CA THR A 31 -12.50 -3.71 -13.22
C THR A 31 -11.20 -3.91 -13.98
N VAL A 32 -10.30 -4.74 -13.44
CA VAL A 32 -9.08 -5.19 -14.10
C VAL A 32 -9.33 -6.56 -14.75
N PRO A 33 -9.05 -6.73 -16.05
CA PRO A 33 -9.17 -8.02 -16.73
C PRO A 33 -8.20 -9.09 -16.20
N GLU A 34 -8.53 -10.36 -16.48
CA GLU A 34 -7.60 -11.46 -16.33
C GLU A 34 -6.34 -11.25 -17.20
N GLY A 35 -5.18 -11.69 -16.69
CA GLY A 35 -3.90 -11.63 -17.38
C GLY A 35 -3.09 -10.38 -17.09
N CYS A 36 -3.71 -9.31 -16.60
CA CYS A 36 -3.02 -8.06 -16.23
C CYS A 36 -2.08 -8.23 -15.04
N LEU A 37 -1.00 -7.44 -15.01
CA LEU A 37 -0.16 -7.26 -13.82
C LEU A 37 -0.68 -6.07 -13.02
N VAL A 38 -1.01 -6.29 -11.75
CA VAL A 38 -1.37 -5.23 -10.80
C VAL A 38 -0.23 -5.05 -9.81
N GLY A 39 0.27 -3.82 -9.73
CA GLY A 39 1.27 -3.41 -8.75
C GLY A 39 0.64 -2.73 -7.55
N THR A 40 1.11 -3.09 -6.36
CA THR A 40 0.78 -2.45 -5.09
C THR A 40 2.03 -1.74 -4.58
N SER A 41 1.98 -0.42 -4.50
CA SER A 41 3.03 0.38 -3.87
C SER A 41 2.83 0.36 -2.35
N ILE A 42 3.59 -0.48 -1.64
CA ILE A 42 3.55 -0.56 -0.18
C ILE A 42 4.01 0.78 0.41
N PHE A 43 5.08 1.34 -0.15
CA PHE A 43 5.59 2.65 0.22
C PHE A 43 4.52 3.74 0.03
N GLY A 44 3.88 3.77 -1.14
CA GLY A 44 2.83 4.76 -1.44
C GLY A 44 1.61 4.63 -0.52
N ILE A 45 1.21 3.40 -0.16
CA ILE A 45 0.10 3.17 0.77
C ILE A 45 0.47 3.64 2.19
N HIS A 46 1.69 3.38 2.65
CA HIS A 46 2.16 3.80 3.96
C HIS A 46 2.32 5.32 4.10
N TRP A 47 2.48 6.03 2.98
CA TRP A 47 2.64 7.49 2.92
C TRP A 47 1.37 8.21 2.45
N ASN A 48 0.25 7.49 2.29
CA ASN A 48 -0.99 8.08 1.81
C ASN A 48 -1.63 8.99 2.88
N ALA A 49 -1.67 10.29 2.62
CA ALA A 49 -2.25 11.31 3.50
C ALA A 49 -3.76 11.17 3.73
N THR A 50 -4.48 10.41 2.90
CA THR A 50 -5.91 10.12 3.14
C THR A 50 -6.11 9.03 4.19
N VAL A 51 -5.05 8.32 4.57
CA VAL A 51 -5.08 7.20 5.53
C VAL A 51 -4.27 7.52 6.79
N TRP A 52 -3.13 8.19 6.63
CA TRP A 52 -2.21 8.55 7.71
C TRP A 52 -2.13 10.07 7.83
N GLU A 53 -2.41 10.60 9.02
CA GLU A 53 -2.12 11.99 9.33
C GLU A 53 -0.59 12.20 9.40
N ASN A 54 -0.08 13.30 8.82
CA ASN A 54 1.35 13.59 8.77
C ASN A 54 2.22 12.38 8.33
N PRO A 55 1.95 11.79 7.15
CA PRO A 55 2.47 10.47 6.76
C PRO A 55 4.00 10.34 6.78
N ASN A 56 4.72 11.45 6.70
CA ASN A 56 6.19 11.47 6.64
C ASN A 56 6.84 11.64 8.03
N ILE A 57 6.03 11.75 9.09
CA ILE A 57 6.49 11.92 10.47
C ILE A 57 6.40 10.59 11.19
N SER A 58 7.45 10.24 11.94
CA SER A 58 7.43 9.09 12.84
C SER A 58 6.65 9.44 14.10
N THR A 59 5.50 8.80 14.32
CA THR A 59 4.69 8.97 15.52
C THR A 59 4.61 7.66 16.31
N PRO A 60 5.65 7.30 17.10
CA PRO A 60 5.55 6.15 17.98
C PRO A 60 4.61 6.48 19.14
N SER A 61 3.44 5.83 19.20
CA SER A 61 2.62 5.83 20.42
C SER A 61 3.41 5.25 21.60
N LEU A 62 3.42 6.00 22.71
CA LEU A 62 3.93 5.56 24.02
C LEU A 62 3.14 4.35 24.53
#